data_AF-A0A2E7QQU7-F1
#
_entry.id   AF-A0A2E7QQU7-F1
#
_cell.length_a   1.000
_cell.length_b   1.000
_cell.length_c   1.000
_cell.angle_alpha   90.00
_cell.angle_beta   90.00
_cell.angle_gamma   90.00
#
_symmetry.space_group_name_H-M   'P 1'
#
loop_
_entity.id
_entity.type
_entity.pdbx_description
1 polymer ?
#
loop_
_entity_poly.entity_id
_entity_poly.type
_entity_poly.pdbx_seq_one_letter_code
_entity_poly.pdbx_strand_id
1 'polypeptide(L)'
;MLQNKHGATIFAVAIAAAMAAIPQGGAEWSLANAGKGGLTLWPLFGATNQLLAGLSFLVITFYLWRRGRAIWFLAIPMVFMLIMPMWAMLHQLFIAPGWLKAGQVDHLLGGIGLATIALEIWMIVEAIKLFPKAKGVLEENALDAEGLQEAKAEG
;
A
#
# COMPACT_ATOMS: atom_id res chain seq x y z
N MET A 1 -28.34 6.02 20.50
CA MET A 1 -28.44 6.87 19.28
C MET A 1 -27.57 6.40 18.10
N LEU A 2 -26.66 5.42 18.27
CA LEU A 2 -25.81 4.87 17.18
C LEU A 2 -26.17 3.42 16.74
N GLN A 3 -27.30 2.86 17.20
CA GLN A 3 -27.69 1.46 16.94
C GLN A 3 -28.60 1.26 15.70
N ASN A 4 -29.06 2.32 15.04
CA ASN A 4 -29.91 2.20 13.84
C ASN A 4 -29.07 2.25 12.57
N LYS A 5 -29.32 1.31 11.63
CA LYS A 5 -28.60 1.14 10.34
C LYS A 5 -28.42 2.44 9.53
N HIS A 6 -29.35 3.39 9.65
CA HIS A 6 -29.27 4.69 8.96
C HIS A 6 -28.48 5.74 9.74
N GLY A 7 -28.45 5.65 11.08
CA GLY A 7 -27.71 6.60 11.92
C GLY A 7 -26.20 6.46 11.75
N ALA A 8 -25.70 5.23 11.65
CA ALA A 8 -24.28 4.97 11.38
C ALA A 8 -23.85 5.49 9.99
N THR A 9 -24.66 5.24 8.95
CA THR A 9 -24.38 5.72 7.59
C THR A 9 -24.42 7.24 7.48
N ILE A 10 -25.44 7.88 8.06
CA ILE A 10 -25.54 9.35 8.05
C ILE A 10 -24.37 9.97 8.81
N PHE A 11 -23.98 9.40 9.94
CA PHE A 11 -22.81 9.85 10.70
C PHE A 11 -21.51 9.72 9.89
N ALA A 12 -21.29 8.58 9.23
CA ALA A 12 -20.12 8.37 8.37
C ALA A 12 -20.09 9.36 7.19
N VAL A 13 -21.23 9.55 6.50
CA VAL A 13 -21.36 10.50 5.39
C VAL A 13 -21.14 11.93 5.86
N ALA A 14 -21.65 12.31 7.04
CA ALA A 14 -21.46 13.64 7.61
C ALA A 14 -19.98 13.91 7.95
N ILE A 15 -19.28 12.93 8.52
CA ILE A 15 -17.83 13.06 8.78
C ILE A 15 -17.05 13.17 7.47
N ALA A 16 -17.35 12.32 6.47
CA ALA A 16 -16.70 12.37 5.17
C ALA A 16 -16.92 13.71 4.47
N ALA A 17 -18.16 14.23 4.51
CA ALA A 17 -18.51 15.53 3.94
C ALA A 17 -17.81 16.68 4.69
N ALA A 18 -17.74 16.62 6.02
CA ALA A 18 -17.04 17.61 6.82
C ALA A 18 -15.54 17.62 6.53
N MET A 19 -14.90 16.45 6.44
CA MET A 19 -13.49 16.32 6.07
C MET A 19 -13.23 16.82 4.64
N ALA A 20 -14.12 16.52 3.70
CA ALA A 20 -14.01 17.02 2.33
C ALA A 20 -14.15 18.55 2.26
N ALA A 21 -14.99 19.15 3.09
CA ALA A 21 -15.24 20.60 3.11
C ALA A 21 -14.11 21.42 3.77
N ILE A 22 -13.06 20.79 4.30
CA ILE A 22 -11.91 21.50 4.90
C ILE A 22 -11.16 22.26 3.78
N PRO A 23 -11.04 23.60 3.89
CA PRO A 23 -10.34 24.41 2.91
C PRO A 23 -8.82 24.16 2.95
N GLN A 24 -8.18 24.28 1.78
CA GLN A 24 -6.75 24.05 1.61
C GLN A 24 -5.90 25.18 2.22
N GLY A 25 -4.79 24.83 2.89
CA GLY A 25 -3.71 25.77 3.20
C GLY A 25 -4.07 26.97 4.11
N GLY A 26 -5.05 26.82 5.00
CA GLY A 26 -5.50 27.92 5.88
C GLY A 26 -6.38 28.97 5.20
N ALA A 27 -6.84 28.71 3.96
CA ALA A 27 -7.81 29.57 3.28
C ALA A 27 -9.15 29.62 4.02
N GLU A 28 -9.88 30.73 3.89
CA GLU A 28 -11.23 30.84 4.45
C GLU A 28 -12.16 29.78 3.86
N TRP A 29 -13.06 29.29 4.71
CA TRP A 29 -14.11 28.37 4.31
C TRP A 29 -15.02 29.07 3.30
N SER A 30 -15.08 28.53 2.08
CA SER A 30 -15.97 28.98 1.02
C SER A 30 -16.38 27.78 0.17
N LEU A 31 -17.52 27.87 -0.52
CA LEU A 31 -17.95 26.82 -1.44
C LEU A 31 -16.92 26.58 -2.57
N ALA A 32 -16.13 27.59 -2.91
CA ALA A 32 -15.03 27.50 -3.89
C ALA A 32 -13.77 26.82 -3.33
N ASN A 33 -13.61 26.72 -2.01
CA ASN A 33 -12.47 26.11 -1.33
C ASN A 33 -12.82 24.76 -0.66
N ALA A 34 -14.11 24.47 -0.47
CA ALA A 34 -14.59 23.16 -0.05
C ALA A 34 -14.25 22.09 -1.10
N GLY A 35 -13.84 20.89 -0.65
CA GLY A 35 -13.49 19.75 -1.52
C GLY A 35 -12.03 19.68 -1.95
N LYS A 36 -11.22 20.72 -1.68
CA LYS A 36 -9.82 20.77 -2.13
C LYS A 36 -8.84 20.02 -1.23
N GLY A 37 -9.24 19.62 -0.02
CA GLY A 37 -8.39 18.85 0.89
C GLY A 37 -7.88 17.53 0.30
N GLY A 38 -8.70 16.84 -0.51
CA GLY A 38 -8.29 15.62 -1.22
C GLY A 38 -7.22 15.85 -2.29
N LEU A 39 -7.24 17.02 -2.94
CA LEU A 39 -6.22 17.40 -3.92
C LEU A 39 -4.85 17.63 -3.27
N THR A 40 -4.81 18.01 -1.99
CA THR A 40 -3.55 18.11 -1.23
C THR A 40 -2.85 16.76 -1.15
N LEU A 41 -3.59 15.69 -0.84
CA LEU A 41 -3.03 14.34 -0.65
C LEU A 41 -2.79 13.59 -1.97
N TRP A 42 -3.37 14.06 -3.07
CA TRP A 42 -3.28 13.44 -4.39
C TRP A 42 -1.85 13.03 -4.82
N PRO A 43 -0.80 13.84 -4.59
CA PRO A 43 0.56 13.46 -4.97
C PRO A 43 1.07 12.15 -4.34
N LEU A 44 0.57 11.80 -3.14
CA LEU A 44 0.93 10.56 -2.43
C LEU A 44 0.21 9.32 -2.98
N PHE A 45 -0.90 9.50 -3.71
CA PHE A 45 -1.75 8.41 -4.17
C PHE A 45 -1.01 7.47 -5.13
N GLY A 46 -0.24 8.03 -6.06
CA GLY A 46 0.52 7.23 -7.03
C GLY A 46 1.54 6.31 -6.36
N ALA A 47 2.36 6.85 -5.45
CA ALA A 47 3.37 6.09 -4.72
C ALA A 47 2.74 5.02 -3.82
N THR A 48 1.67 5.37 -3.10
CA THR A 48 0.97 4.44 -2.20
C THR A 48 0.34 3.27 -2.96
N ASN A 49 -0.27 3.51 -4.12
CA ASN A 49 -0.84 2.45 -4.93
C ASN A 49 0.21 1.51 -5.51
N GLN A 50 1.37 2.07 -5.92
CA GLN A 50 2.48 1.25 -6.38
C GLN A 50 3.05 0.37 -5.26
N LEU A 51 3.10 0.85 -4.02
CA LEU A 51 3.48 0.04 -2.87
C LEU A 51 2.52 -1.14 -2.62
N LEU A 52 1.21 -0.92 -2.74
CA LEU A 52 0.22 -1.99 -2.62
C LEU A 52 0.34 -3.02 -3.76
N ALA A 53 0.64 -2.55 -4.98
CA ALA A 53 0.96 -3.42 -6.10
C ALA A 53 2.25 -4.21 -5.84
N GLY A 54 3.30 -3.55 -5.33
CA GLY A 54 4.56 -4.16 -4.94
C GLY A 54 4.39 -5.23 -3.86
N LEU A 55 3.57 -4.98 -2.84
CA LEU A 55 3.22 -5.97 -1.82
C LEU A 55 2.49 -7.17 -2.41
N SER A 56 1.55 -6.93 -3.33
CA SER A 56 0.81 -8.01 -4.00
C SER A 56 1.75 -8.89 -4.84
N PHE A 57 2.63 -8.28 -5.63
CA PHE A 57 3.66 -9.00 -6.36
C PHE A 57 4.62 -9.76 -5.44
N LEU A 58 5.00 -9.15 -4.31
CA LEU A 58 5.85 -9.79 -3.29
C LEU A 58 5.20 -11.06 -2.73
N VAL A 59 3.93 -10.99 -2.34
CA VAL A 59 3.18 -12.13 -1.79
C VAL A 59 3.06 -13.25 -2.83
N ILE A 60 2.69 -12.94 -4.08
CA ILE A 60 2.56 -13.95 -5.14
C ILE A 60 3.92 -14.55 -5.50
N THR A 61 4.97 -13.72 -5.59
CA THR A 61 6.34 -14.18 -5.83
C THR A 61 6.79 -15.15 -4.74
N PHE A 62 6.55 -14.80 -3.48
CA PHE A 62 6.86 -15.65 -2.33
C PHE A 62 6.08 -16.97 -2.36
N TYR A 63 4.78 -16.91 -2.68
CA TYR A 63 3.93 -18.09 -2.83
C TYR A 63 4.45 -19.06 -3.89
N LEU A 64 4.76 -18.55 -5.09
CA LEU A 64 5.29 -19.39 -6.19
C LEU A 64 6.70 -19.89 -5.91
N TRP A 65 7.54 -19.07 -5.26
CA TRP A 65 8.88 -19.46 -4.84
C TRP A 65 8.86 -20.65 -3.89
N ARG A 66 7.97 -20.62 -2.88
CA ARG A 66 7.77 -21.72 -1.94
C ARG A 66 7.34 -23.02 -2.65
N ARG A 67 6.61 -22.92 -3.75
CA ARG A 67 6.12 -24.04 -4.57
C ARG A 67 7.10 -24.47 -5.66
N GLY A 68 8.30 -23.91 -5.71
CA GLY A 68 9.32 -24.22 -6.72
C GLY A 68 8.91 -23.86 -8.15
N ARG A 69 7.97 -22.93 -8.33
CA ARG A 69 7.50 -22.49 -9.66
C ARG A 69 8.34 -21.31 -10.17
N ALA A 70 8.30 -21.08 -11.48
CA ALA A 70 9.00 -19.95 -12.09
C ALA A 70 8.46 -18.61 -11.57
N ILE A 71 9.36 -17.73 -11.12
CA ILE A 71 9.01 -16.42 -10.54
C ILE A 71 9.52 -15.21 -11.33
N TRP A 72 10.35 -15.43 -12.35
CA TRP A 72 11.10 -14.34 -13.00
C TRP A 72 10.20 -13.25 -13.61
N PHE A 73 9.03 -13.63 -14.14
CA PHE A 73 8.07 -12.70 -14.74
C PHE A 73 7.31 -11.85 -13.70
N LEU A 74 7.30 -12.26 -12.42
CA LEU A 74 6.76 -11.47 -11.31
C LEU A 74 7.86 -10.65 -10.63
N ALA A 75 9.07 -11.22 -10.52
CA ALA A 75 10.17 -10.57 -9.82
C ALA A 75 10.57 -9.24 -10.46
N ILE A 76 10.56 -9.14 -11.79
CA ILE A 76 10.88 -7.89 -12.51
C ILE A 76 9.88 -6.76 -12.18
N PRO A 77 8.55 -6.92 -12.39
CA PRO A 77 7.58 -5.88 -12.03
C PRO A 77 7.52 -5.64 -10.52
N MET A 78 7.74 -6.66 -9.68
CA MET A 78 7.85 -6.50 -8.23
C MET A 78 8.95 -5.52 -7.84
N VAL A 79 10.18 -5.72 -8.35
CA VAL A 79 11.32 -4.85 -8.03
C VAL A 79 11.05 -3.42 -8.51
N PHE A 80 10.50 -3.25 -9.71
CA PHE A 80 10.15 -1.93 -10.20
C PHE A 80 9.13 -1.23 -9.29
N MET A 81 8.08 -1.94 -8.87
CA MET A 81 7.03 -1.43 -7.98
C MET A 81 7.50 -1.19 -6.53
N LEU A 82 8.67 -1.70 -6.12
CA LEU A 82 9.26 -1.45 -4.80
C LEU A 82 10.38 -0.41 -4.80
N ILE A 83 10.88 -0.01 -5.97
CA ILE A 83 12.01 0.94 -6.08
C ILE A 83 11.55 2.29 -6.65
N MET A 84 10.64 2.26 -7.62
CA MET A 84 10.12 3.49 -8.23
C MET A 84 9.35 4.39 -7.25
N PRO A 85 8.51 3.86 -6.32
CA PRO A 85 7.85 4.71 -5.34
C PRO A 85 8.84 5.38 -4.42
N MET A 86 9.85 4.64 -3.93
CA MET A 86 10.93 5.21 -3.11
C MET A 86 11.62 6.38 -3.82
N TRP A 87 12.01 6.19 -5.08
CA TRP A 87 12.64 7.24 -5.87
C TRP A 87 11.71 8.46 -6.04
N ALA A 88 10.46 8.22 -6.44
CA ALA A 88 9.47 9.27 -6.64
C ALA A 88 9.16 10.03 -5.35
N MET A 89 9.12 9.33 -4.21
CA MET A 89 8.89 9.93 -2.90
C MET A 89 10.06 10.79 -2.46
N LEU A 90 11.30 10.30 -2.60
CA LEU A 90 12.50 11.11 -2.31
C LEU A 90 12.55 12.37 -3.18
N HIS A 91 12.21 12.24 -4.46
CA HIS A 91 12.14 13.38 -5.38
C HIS A 91 11.06 14.40 -4.95
N GLN A 92 9.87 13.94 -4.58
CA GLN A 92 8.80 14.84 -4.12
C GLN A 92 9.11 15.50 -2.78
N LEU A 93 9.82 14.80 -1.90
CA LEU A 93 10.15 15.26 -0.57
C LEU A 93 11.27 16.31 -0.57
N PHE A 94 12.30 16.14 -1.42
CA PHE A 94 13.52 16.96 -1.37
C PHE A 94 13.80 17.80 -2.62
N ILE A 95 13.24 17.44 -3.79
CA ILE A 95 13.59 18.07 -5.08
C ILE A 95 12.44 18.90 -5.62
N ALA A 96 11.38 18.25 -6.11
CA ALA A 96 10.21 18.91 -6.66
C ALA A 96 8.97 18.02 -6.46
N PRO A 97 7.91 18.54 -5.82
CA PRO A 97 7.72 19.92 -5.32
C PRO A 97 8.60 20.31 -4.12
N GLY A 98 9.23 19.35 -3.43
CA GLY A 98 10.19 19.63 -2.35
C GLY A 98 9.52 19.93 -1.01
N TRP A 99 8.62 19.07 -0.54
CA TRP A 99 7.81 19.28 0.67
C TRP A 99 8.59 19.51 1.97
N LEU A 100 9.87 19.11 2.04
CA LEU A 100 10.73 19.36 3.21
C LEU A 100 11.81 20.41 2.95
N LYS A 101 11.73 21.16 1.84
CA LYS A 101 12.71 22.20 1.53
C LYS A 101 12.55 23.39 2.48
N ALA A 102 13.68 23.91 2.97
CA ALA A 102 13.72 25.04 3.88
C ALA A 102 12.98 26.25 3.30
N GLY A 103 12.05 26.81 4.06
CA GLY A 103 11.25 27.99 3.69
C GLY A 103 9.82 27.69 3.22
N GLN A 104 9.48 26.46 2.85
CA GLN A 104 8.13 26.05 2.41
C GLN A 104 7.82 24.61 2.82
N VAL A 105 7.97 24.29 4.11
CA VAL A 105 7.75 22.92 4.60
C VAL A 105 6.26 22.60 4.65
N ASP A 106 5.85 21.59 3.89
CA ASP A 106 4.53 20.97 4.01
C ASP A 106 4.62 19.81 5.01
N HIS A 107 4.24 20.08 6.26
CA HIS A 107 4.31 19.09 7.33
C HIS A 107 3.40 17.87 7.11
N LEU A 108 2.27 18.03 6.41
CA LEU A 108 1.32 16.95 6.17
C LEU A 108 1.89 15.98 5.14
N LEU A 109 2.24 16.49 3.96
CA LEU A 109 2.79 15.66 2.88
C LEU A 109 4.20 15.16 3.22
N GLY A 110 5.00 15.99 3.88
CA GLY A 110 6.32 15.62 4.37
C GLY A 110 6.26 14.48 5.40
N GLY A 111 5.34 14.59 6.37
CA GLY A 111 5.16 13.57 7.40
C GLY A 111 4.66 12.24 6.84
N ILE A 112 3.60 12.26 6.03
CA ILE A 112 3.07 11.04 5.39
C ILE A 112 4.13 10.46 4.45
N GLY A 113 4.81 11.28 3.65
CA GLY A 113 5.85 10.83 2.74
C GLY A 113 7.02 10.12 3.44
N LEU A 114 7.49 10.66 4.57
CA LEU A 114 8.51 10.00 5.40
C LEU A 114 8.02 8.67 5.98
N ALA A 115 6.78 8.62 6.47
CA ALA A 115 6.18 7.39 6.98
C ALA A 115 6.06 6.32 5.87
N THR A 116 5.66 6.72 4.66
CA THR A 116 5.59 5.85 3.49
C THR A 116 6.96 5.27 3.14
N ILE A 117 8.02 6.10 3.10
CA ILE A 117 9.40 5.63 2.86
C ILE A 117 9.83 4.64 3.96
N ALA A 118 9.53 4.93 5.22
CA ALA A 118 9.87 4.03 6.33
C ALA A 118 9.19 2.66 6.20
N LEU A 119 7.90 2.64 5.83
CA LEU A 119 7.15 1.41 5.57
C LEU A 119 7.70 0.64 4.36
N GLU A 120 8.05 1.33 3.28
CA GLU A 120 8.65 0.73 2.09
C GLU A 120 10.01 0.08 2.41
N ILE A 121 10.89 0.78 3.14
CA ILE A 121 12.17 0.23 3.60
C ILE A 121 11.91 -1.01 4.46
N TRP A 122 10.97 -0.95 5.40
CA TRP A 122 10.63 -2.11 6.23
C TRP A 122 10.15 -3.28 5.38
N MET A 123 9.22 -3.07 4.43
CA MET A 123 8.77 -4.11 3.51
C MET A 123 9.91 -4.76 2.74
N ILE A 124 10.86 -3.97 2.21
CA ILE A 124 12.03 -4.50 1.48
C ILE A 124 12.90 -5.35 2.41
N VAL A 125 13.12 -4.90 3.65
CA VAL A 125 13.89 -5.67 4.65
C VAL A 125 13.20 -6.99 4.99
N GLU A 126 11.87 -7.00 5.20
CA GLU A 126 11.13 -8.24 5.44
C GLU A 126 11.18 -9.18 4.24
N ALA A 127 11.01 -8.66 3.02
CA ALA A 127 11.15 -9.42 1.79
C ALA A 127 12.50 -10.15 1.73
N ILE A 128 13.60 -9.42 1.93
CA ILE A 128 14.97 -9.98 1.89
C ILE A 128 15.16 -11.05 2.97
N LYS A 129 14.62 -10.86 4.17
CA LYS A 129 14.73 -11.83 5.28
C LYS A 129 13.91 -13.10 5.06
N LEU A 130 12.77 -13.01 4.38
CA LEU A 130 11.84 -14.12 4.17
C LEU A 130 12.24 -15.02 2.99
N PHE A 131 12.76 -14.44 1.90
CA PHE A 131 13.08 -15.19 0.67
C PHE A 131 14.02 -16.39 0.86
N PRO A 132 15.12 -16.29 1.64
CA PRO A 132 16.03 -17.42 1.87
C PRO A 132 15.40 -18.55 2.69
N LYS A 133 14.44 -18.23 3.57
CA LYS A 133 13.82 -19.18 4.51
C LYS A 133 12.67 -19.99 3.91
N ALA A 134 12.23 -19.66 2.69
CA ALA A 134 10.99 -20.16 2.12
C ALA A 134 11.16 -21.32 1.12
N LYS A 135 12.39 -21.67 0.74
CA LYS A 135 12.63 -22.73 -0.24
C LYS A 135 12.50 -24.10 0.44
N GLY A 136 11.49 -24.88 0.05
CA GLY A 136 11.35 -26.29 0.44
C GLY A 136 10.33 -26.63 1.54
N VAL A 137 9.56 -25.65 2.02
CA VAL A 137 8.46 -25.95 2.97
C VAL A 137 7.20 -26.31 2.19
N LEU A 138 7.05 -27.58 1.81
CA LEU A 138 5.77 -28.09 1.31
C LEU A 138 4.80 -28.15 2.49
N GLU A 139 3.56 -27.67 2.31
CA GLU A 139 2.52 -27.90 3.32
C GLU A 139 2.18 -29.39 3.33
N GLU A 140 2.21 -30.01 4.51
CA GLU A 140 1.83 -31.41 4.77
C GLU A 140 0.44 -31.73 4.16
N ASN A 141 -0.48 -30.75 4.21
CA ASN A 141 -1.83 -30.81 3.66
C ASN A 141 -1.92 -31.09 2.14
N ALA A 142 -0.86 -30.83 1.36
CA ALA A 142 -0.88 -31.10 -0.09
C ALA A 142 -0.73 -32.60 -0.39
N LEU A 143 0.05 -33.31 0.43
CA LEU A 143 0.22 -34.76 0.34
C LEU A 143 -1.04 -35.48 0.83
N ASP A 144 -1.68 -34.96 1.87
CA ASP A 144 -2.93 -35.51 2.40
C ASP A 144 -4.09 -35.36 1.41
N ALA A 145 -4.16 -34.24 0.68
CA ALA A 145 -5.19 -34.00 -0.33
C ALA A 145 -5.01 -34.89 -1.58
N GLU A 146 -3.78 -35.14 -2.01
CA GLU A 146 -3.49 -36.10 -3.09
C GLU A 146 -3.78 -37.53 -2.65
N GLY A 147 -3.34 -37.94 -1.45
CA GLY A 147 -3.62 -39.28 -0.90
C GLY A 147 -5.11 -39.56 -0.70
N LEU A 148 -5.90 -38.55 -0.29
CA LEU A 148 -7.37 -38.67 -0.20
C LEU A 148 -8.07 -38.74 -1.56
N GLN A 149 -7.49 -38.15 -2.60
CA GLN A 149 -8.01 -38.24 -3.96
C GLN A 149 -7.68 -39.59 -4.60
N GLU A 150 -6.47 -40.11 -4.41
CA GLU A 150 -6.07 -41.45 -4.84
C GLU A 150 -6.91 -42.53 -4.15
N ALA A 151 -7.08 -42.45 -2.83
CA ALA A 151 -7.90 -43.41 -2.07
C ALA A 151 -9.38 -43.40 -2.48
N LYS A 152 -9.90 -42.30 -3.02
CA LYS A 152 -11.25 -42.22 -3.59
C LYS A 152 -11.36 -42.70 -5.03
N ALA A 153 -10.25 -42.75 -5.76
CA ALA A 153 -10.22 -43.25 -7.15
C ALA A 153 -10.09 -44.78 -7.20
N GLU A 154 -9.59 -45.40 -6.14
CA GLU A 154 -9.36 -46.85 -6.04
C GLU A 154 -10.49 -47.65 -5.34
N GLY A 155 -11.51 -46.99 -4.78
CA GLY A 155 -12.65 -47.61 -4.10
C GLY A 155 -13.96 -47.46 -4.85
#